data_AF-A0A6U5BBM7-F1
#
_entry.id   AF-A0A6U5BBM7-F1
#
_cell.length_a   1.000
_cell.length_b   1.000
_cell.length_c   1.000
_cell.angle_alpha   90.00
_cell.angle_beta   90.00
_cell.angle_gamma   90.00
#
_symmetry.space_group_name_H-M   'P 1'
#
loop_
_entity.id
_entity.type
_entity.pdbx_description
1 polymer ?
#
loop_
_entity_poly.entity_id
_entity_poly.type
_entity_poly.pdbx_seq_one_letter_code
_entity_poly.pdbx_strand_id
1 'polypeptide(L)'
;MAVVLYGGELAAEIAERVVVAAKGAGLGADAVNMSDFKKCKLGEEPQTVIFIVQSVENDEPPESAGSCIRFIKKKANAADMFSKMKFSVLGLGDSNLLLDRQTTTAKDCNKVGQAIDKRIEELGGSRICDLGLADERTGLTEVEPYLETLIPALKEALA
;
A
#
# COMPACT_ATOMS: atom_id res chain seq x y z
N MET A 1 4.29 6.69 15.25
CA MET A 1 4.58 5.33 14.75
C MET A 1 3.70 5.08 13.54
N ALA A 2 4.22 4.44 12.50
CA ALA A 2 3.46 4.08 11.30
C ALA A 2 3.10 2.58 11.31
N VAL A 3 2.02 2.22 10.61
CA VAL A 3 1.63 0.83 10.39
C VAL A 3 1.83 0.50 8.91
N VAL A 4 2.56 -0.57 8.62
CA VAL A 4 2.76 -1.08 7.26
C VAL A 4 1.82 -2.27 7.05
N LEU A 5 0.70 -2.04 6.36
CA LEU A 5 -0.23 -3.10 6.00
C LEU A 5 0.23 -3.78 4.71
N TYR A 6 0.45 -5.09 4.76
CA TYR A 6 0.93 -5.85 3.60
C TYR A 6 0.00 -6.98 3.17
N GLY A 7 -0.11 -7.16 1.85
CA GLY A 7 -0.96 -8.14 1.20
C GLY A 7 -0.21 -8.94 0.14
N GLY A 8 0.12 -10.19 0.45
CA GLY A 8 0.93 -11.09 -0.39
C GLY A 8 2.33 -11.36 0.18
N GLU A 9 3.03 -12.35 -0.37
CA GLU A 9 4.36 -12.79 0.10
C GLU A 9 5.43 -11.75 -0.23
N LEU A 10 5.51 -11.32 -1.49
CA LEU A 10 6.43 -10.26 -1.89
C LEU A 10 6.14 -8.95 -1.14
N ALA A 11 4.86 -8.64 -0.92
CA ALA A 11 4.49 -7.48 -0.12
C ALA A 11 5.00 -7.55 1.33
N ALA A 12 5.09 -8.75 1.92
CA ALA A 12 5.66 -8.94 3.24
C ALA A 12 7.16 -8.62 3.26
N GLU A 13 7.92 -9.11 2.27
CA GLU A 13 9.35 -8.82 2.15
C GLU A 13 9.62 -7.32 2.00
N ILE A 14 8.84 -6.63 1.16
CA ILE A 14 8.98 -5.18 0.98
C ILE A 14 8.52 -4.42 2.24
N ALA A 15 7.51 -4.90 2.97
CA ALA A 15 7.08 -4.30 4.23
C ALA A 15 8.16 -4.38 5.31
N GLU A 16 8.89 -5.49 5.40
CA GLU A 16 10.04 -5.62 6.29
C GLU A 16 11.13 -4.61 5.93
N ARG A 17 11.42 -4.41 4.63
CA ARG A 17 12.37 -3.39 4.17
C ARG A 17 11.93 -1.98 4.57
N VAL A 18 10.64 -1.65 4.44
CA VAL A 18 10.09 -0.36 4.90
C VAL A 18 10.28 -0.20 6.41
N VAL A 19 10.00 -1.24 7.21
CA VAL A 19 10.19 -1.21 8.66
C VAL A 19 11.66 -1.00 9.03
N VAL A 20 12.59 -1.71 8.37
CA VAL A 20 14.03 -1.56 8.59
C VAL A 20 14.50 -0.15 8.23
N ALA A 21 14.09 0.38 7.07
CA ALA A 21 14.44 1.72 6.61
C ALA A 21 13.89 2.81 7.55
N ALA A 22 12.63 2.69 7.99
CA ALA A 22 12.02 3.60 8.95
C ALA A 22 12.77 3.58 10.29
N LYS A 23 13.09 2.39 10.83
CA LYS A 23 13.86 2.24 12.06
C LYS A 23 15.27 2.82 11.94
N GLY A 24 15.94 2.61 10.80
CA GLY A 24 17.23 3.21 10.49
C GLY A 24 17.20 4.75 10.46
N ALA A 25 16.05 5.33 10.09
CA ALA A 25 15.80 6.77 10.14
C ALA A 25 15.33 7.28 11.52
N GLY A 26 15.27 6.42 12.55
CA GLY A 26 14.81 6.77 13.89
C GLY A 26 13.28 6.84 14.04
N LEU A 27 12.53 6.28 13.09
CA LEU A 27 11.06 6.27 13.08
C LEU A 27 10.54 4.91 13.58
N GLY A 28 9.43 4.93 14.30
CA GLY A 28 8.72 3.70 14.67
C GLY A 28 7.81 3.23 13.53
N ALA A 29 7.95 1.97 13.12
CA ALA A 29 7.07 1.31 12.17
C ALA A 29 6.93 -0.19 12.48
N ASP A 30 5.72 -0.73 12.31
CA ASP A 30 5.42 -2.16 12.44
C ASP A 30 4.65 -2.68 11.23
N ALA A 31 4.98 -3.89 10.79
CA ALA A 31 4.30 -4.56 9.68
C ALA A 31 3.15 -5.43 10.19
N VAL A 32 1.99 -5.35 9.53
CA VAL A 32 0.79 -6.12 9.87
C VAL A 32 0.21 -6.71 8.59
N ASN A 33 -0.04 -8.02 8.60
CA ASN A 33 -0.70 -8.68 7.49
C ASN A 33 -2.11 -8.10 7.30
N MET A 34 -2.52 -7.82 6.07
CA MET A 34 -3.86 -7.28 5.78
C MET A 34 -5.01 -8.17 6.25
N SER A 35 -4.81 -9.48 6.48
CA SER A 35 -5.83 -10.35 7.08
C SER A 35 -6.13 -10.00 8.53
N ASP A 36 -5.18 -9.34 9.19
CA ASP A 36 -5.22 -8.89 10.58
C ASP A 36 -5.54 -7.40 10.75
N PHE A 37 -5.92 -6.70 9.66
CA PHE A 37 -6.13 -5.24 9.63
C PHE A 37 -7.10 -4.69 10.69
N LYS A 38 -8.03 -5.53 11.18
CA LYS A 38 -9.00 -5.14 12.22
C LYS A 38 -8.31 -4.71 13.52
N LYS A 39 -7.14 -5.29 13.83
CA LYS A 39 -6.33 -4.90 14.99
C LYS A 39 -5.83 -3.45 14.89
N CYS A 40 -5.71 -2.93 13.68
CA CYS A 40 -5.25 -1.57 13.41
C CYS A 40 -6.34 -0.51 13.58
N LYS A 41 -7.64 -0.87 13.68
CA LYS A 41 -8.74 0.08 13.90
C LYS A 41 -8.72 1.27 12.93
N LEU A 42 -8.55 0.97 11.64
CA LEU A 42 -8.36 1.97 10.59
C LEU A 42 -9.49 3.02 10.60
N GLY A 43 -9.12 4.29 10.71
CA GLY A 43 -10.06 5.42 10.69
C GLY A 43 -10.69 5.77 12.03
N GLU A 44 -10.45 5.00 13.10
CA GLU A 44 -10.94 5.35 14.44
C GLU A 44 -10.10 6.48 15.07
N GLU A 45 -8.79 6.47 14.85
CA GLU A 45 -7.83 7.43 15.42
C GLU A 45 -6.90 8.01 14.34
N PRO A 46 -6.22 9.14 14.58
CA PRO A 46 -5.17 9.65 13.70
C PRO A 46 -4.05 8.63 13.52
N GLN A 47 -3.76 8.26 12.27
CA GLN A 47 -2.81 7.19 11.95
C GLN A 47 -2.02 7.50 10.68
N THR A 48 -0.78 7.03 10.64
CA THR A 48 0.03 6.98 9.41
C THR A 48 0.12 5.53 8.94
N VAL A 49 -0.40 5.23 7.75
CA VAL A 49 -0.53 3.86 7.24
C VAL A 49 0.11 3.73 5.86
N ILE A 50 1.01 2.77 5.69
CA ILE A 50 1.61 2.41 4.41
C ILE A 50 0.94 1.12 3.94
N PHE A 51 0.34 1.13 2.76
CA PHE A 51 -0.26 -0.06 2.14
C PHE A 51 0.71 -0.61 1.10
N ILE A 52 1.09 -1.88 1.24
CA ILE A 52 1.91 -2.59 0.27
C ILE A 52 1.12 -3.80 -0.19
N VAL A 53 0.78 -3.87 -1.46
CA VAL A 53 -0.19 -4.88 -1.91
C VAL A 53 0.14 -5.42 -3.28
N GLN A 54 0.11 -6.74 -3.41
CA GLN A 54 0.20 -7.39 -4.69
C GLN A 54 -1.12 -7.29 -5.47
N SER A 55 -1.03 -7.21 -6.80
CA SER A 55 -2.14 -7.57 -7.69
C SER A 55 -1.82 -8.92 -8.32
N VAL A 56 -2.72 -9.88 -8.17
CA VAL A 56 -2.59 -11.20 -8.80
C VAL A 56 -3.38 -11.23 -10.12
N GLU A 57 -3.62 -12.43 -10.66
CA GLU A 57 -4.41 -12.60 -11.88
C GLU A 57 -5.80 -11.94 -11.77
N ASN A 58 -6.29 -11.44 -12.90
CA ASN A 58 -7.61 -10.79 -13.03
C ASN A 58 -7.81 -9.53 -12.18
N ASP A 59 -6.74 -8.77 -11.90
CA ASP A 59 -6.80 -7.52 -11.15
C ASP A 59 -7.34 -7.67 -9.71
N GLU A 60 -7.26 -8.90 -9.18
CA GLU A 60 -7.69 -9.25 -7.83
C GLU A 60 -6.53 -9.13 -6.83
N PRO A 61 -6.83 -8.91 -5.54
CA PRO A 61 -5.82 -8.99 -4.51
C PRO A 61 -5.50 -10.43 -4.10
N PRO A 62 -4.33 -10.67 -3.47
CA PRO A 62 -4.08 -11.90 -2.74
C PRO A 62 -5.14 -12.16 -1.67
N GLU A 63 -5.33 -13.44 -1.33
CA GLU A 63 -6.27 -13.86 -0.28
C GLU A 63 -6.03 -13.12 1.05
N SER A 64 -4.76 -12.93 1.42
CA SER A 64 -4.35 -12.21 2.63
C SER A 64 -4.79 -10.74 2.66
N ALA A 65 -5.13 -10.13 1.52
CA ALA A 65 -5.56 -8.73 1.43
C ALA A 65 -7.07 -8.56 1.18
N GLY A 66 -7.77 -9.62 0.74
CA GLY A 66 -9.15 -9.52 0.26
C GLY A 66 -10.12 -8.90 1.27
N SER A 67 -10.03 -9.28 2.55
CA SER A 67 -10.91 -8.77 3.60
C SER A 67 -10.70 -7.28 3.90
N CYS A 68 -9.44 -6.82 3.94
CA CYS A 68 -9.07 -5.42 4.14
C CYS A 68 -9.54 -4.56 2.96
N ILE A 69 -9.31 -5.02 1.73
CA ILE A 69 -9.71 -4.30 0.53
C ILE A 69 -11.22 -4.18 0.42
N ARG A 70 -11.96 -5.26 0.75
CA ARG A 70 -13.43 -5.21 0.80
C ARG A 70 -13.93 -4.21 1.83
N PHE A 71 -13.25 -4.08 2.97
CA PHE A 71 -13.57 -3.07 3.99
C PHE A 71 -13.35 -1.64 3.46
N ILE A 72 -12.19 -1.36 2.85
CA ILE A 72 -11.86 -0.04 2.26
C ILE A 72 -12.84 0.34 1.13
N LYS A 73 -13.14 -0.60 0.24
CA LYS A 73 -14.02 -0.39 -0.93
C LYS A 73 -15.51 -0.37 -0.60
N LYS A 74 -15.91 -0.59 0.65
CA LYS A 74 -17.33 -0.65 1.02
C LYS A 74 -18.01 0.70 0.74
N LYS A 75 -19.06 0.69 -0.09
CA LYS A 75 -19.80 1.90 -0.50
C LYS A 75 -20.49 2.62 0.65
N ALA A 76 -20.83 1.89 1.72
CA ALA A 76 -21.49 2.42 2.90
C ALA A 76 -20.54 3.13 3.88
N ASN A 77 -19.23 3.19 3.59
CA ASN A 77 -18.28 3.96 4.39
C ASN A 77 -18.59 5.45 4.28
N ALA A 78 -18.49 6.17 5.40
CA ALA A 78 -18.61 7.62 5.42
C ALA A 78 -17.48 8.26 4.58
N ALA A 79 -17.78 9.36 3.89
CA ALA A 79 -16.84 10.01 2.98
C ALA A 79 -15.61 10.62 3.68
N ASP A 80 -15.65 10.75 4.99
CA ASP A 80 -14.61 11.30 5.86
C ASP A 80 -14.01 10.24 6.80
N MET A 81 -14.29 8.95 6.57
CA MET A 81 -13.85 7.83 7.39
C MET A 81 -12.33 7.82 7.64
N PHE A 82 -11.54 8.29 6.68
CA PHE A 82 -10.09 8.39 6.76
C PHE A 82 -9.58 9.82 6.80
N SER A 83 -10.42 10.80 7.15
CA SER A 83 -10.07 12.23 7.25
C SER A 83 -8.86 12.55 8.15
N LYS A 84 -8.55 11.68 9.11
CA LYS A 84 -7.40 11.80 10.03
C LYS A 84 -6.23 10.87 9.68
N MET A 85 -6.33 10.14 8.57
CA MET A 85 -5.31 9.19 8.13
C MET A 85 -4.34 9.87 7.16
N LYS A 86 -3.05 9.77 7.46
CA LYS A 86 -1.97 9.99 6.50
C LYS A 86 -1.62 8.64 5.87
N PHE A 87 -1.45 8.57 4.54
CA PHE A 87 -1.21 7.29 3.90
C PHE A 87 -0.23 7.35 2.72
N SER A 88 0.34 6.19 2.41
CA SER A 88 1.04 5.92 1.16
C SER A 88 0.66 4.53 0.65
N VAL A 89 0.78 4.31 -0.65
CA VAL A 89 0.51 3.01 -1.29
C VAL A 89 1.67 2.63 -2.21
N LEU A 90 2.11 1.37 -2.11
CA LEU A 90 2.96 0.69 -3.08
C LEU A 90 2.20 -0.51 -3.65
N GLY A 91 1.88 -0.45 -4.94
CA GLY A 91 1.42 -1.59 -5.69
C GLY A 91 2.59 -2.46 -6.15
N LEU A 92 2.42 -3.78 -6.01
CA LEU A 92 3.31 -4.79 -6.56
C LEU A 92 2.55 -5.61 -7.60
N GLY A 93 2.78 -5.31 -8.88
CA GLY A 93 2.13 -6.01 -9.97
C GLY A 93 3.09 -6.98 -10.63
N ASP A 94 2.57 -7.95 -11.35
CA ASP A 94 3.36 -8.76 -12.29
C ASP A 94 2.73 -8.65 -13.66
N SER A 95 3.39 -7.93 -14.56
CA SER A 95 2.87 -7.78 -15.92
C SER A 95 3.07 -9.03 -16.78
N ASN A 96 3.76 -10.08 -16.31
CA ASN A 96 3.69 -11.40 -16.93
C ASN A 96 2.31 -12.04 -16.81
N LEU A 97 1.50 -11.65 -15.81
CA LEU A 97 0.13 -12.14 -15.62
C LEU A 97 -0.87 -11.53 -16.61
N LEU A 98 -0.44 -10.53 -17.40
CA LEU A 98 -1.24 -9.86 -18.42
C LEU A 98 -0.95 -10.48 -19.80
N LEU A 99 -1.20 -11.80 -19.91
CA LEU A 99 -0.84 -12.64 -21.06
C LEU A 99 -1.51 -12.22 -22.39
N ASP A 100 -2.57 -11.42 -22.34
CA ASP A 100 -3.32 -10.94 -23.50
C ASP A 100 -2.74 -9.66 -24.14
N ARG A 101 -1.70 -9.07 -23.57
CA ARG A 101 -1.17 -7.75 -23.99
C ARG A 101 0.25 -7.83 -24.52
N GLN A 102 0.46 -7.29 -25.73
CA GLN A 102 1.78 -7.22 -26.38
C GLN A 102 2.75 -6.23 -25.71
N THR A 103 2.24 -5.27 -24.94
CA THR A 103 3.06 -4.29 -24.21
C THR A 103 2.35 -3.95 -22.93
N THR A 104 3.03 -4.14 -21.80
CA THR A 104 2.50 -3.90 -20.47
C THR A 104 3.52 -3.15 -19.63
N THR A 105 3.02 -2.28 -18.77
CA THR A 105 3.82 -1.47 -17.84
C THR A 105 3.41 -1.78 -16.40
N ALA A 106 4.20 -1.33 -15.43
CA ALA A 106 3.83 -1.37 -14.01
C ALA A 106 2.43 -0.78 -13.75
N LYS A 107 2.00 0.22 -14.52
CA LYS A 107 0.66 0.81 -14.38
C LYS A 107 -0.48 -0.14 -14.74
N ASP A 108 -0.21 -1.11 -15.61
CA ASP A 108 -1.22 -2.03 -16.12
C ASP A 108 -1.49 -3.17 -15.14
N CYS A 109 -0.46 -3.64 -14.41
CA CYS A 109 -0.53 -4.79 -13.51
C CYS A 109 -0.78 -4.43 -12.04
N ASN A 110 -1.13 -3.19 -11.72
CA ASN A 110 -1.26 -2.70 -10.33
C ASN A 110 -2.66 -2.19 -9.95
N LYS A 111 -3.72 -2.81 -10.50
CA LYS A 111 -5.10 -2.32 -10.28
C LYS A 111 -5.51 -2.33 -8.81
N VAL A 112 -5.02 -3.26 -8.02
CA VAL A 112 -5.34 -3.31 -6.58
C VAL A 112 -4.76 -2.10 -5.86
N GLY A 113 -3.46 -1.82 -6.04
CA GLY A 113 -2.79 -0.66 -5.45
C GLY A 113 -3.45 0.66 -5.87
N GLN A 114 -3.69 0.83 -7.18
CA GLN A 114 -4.40 2.01 -7.72
C GLN A 114 -5.79 2.20 -7.11
N ALA A 115 -6.54 1.11 -6.92
CA ALA A 115 -7.89 1.18 -6.39
C ALA A 115 -7.91 1.51 -4.88
N ILE A 116 -6.96 0.99 -4.11
CA ILE A 116 -6.82 1.34 -2.68
C ILE A 116 -6.43 2.81 -2.55
N ASP A 117 -5.41 3.23 -3.28
CA ASP A 117 -4.87 4.58 -3.25
C ASP A 117 -5.95 5.64 -3.49
N LYS A 118 -6.66 5.51 -4.61
CA LYS A 118 -7.80 6.37 -4.95
C LYS A 118 -8.89 6.33 -3.88
N ARG A 119 -9.22 5.13 -3.39
CA ARG A 119 -10.35 4.97 -2.45
C ARG A 119 -10.06 5.57 -1.09
N ILE A 120 -8.82 5.51 -0.61
CA ILE A 120 -8.47 6.11 0.69
C ILE A 120 -8.53 7.64 0.60
N GLU A 121 -8.06 8.24 -0.50
CA GLU A 121 -8.21 9.67 -0.76
C GLU A 121 -9.69 10.09 -0.84
N GLU A 122 -10.53 9.33 -1.55
CA GLU A 122 -11.98 9.57 -1.61
C GLU A 122 -12.67 9.54 -0.23
N LEU A 123 -12.08 8.81 0.72
CA LEU A 123 -12.55 8.69 2.10
C LEU A 123 -11.91 9.74 3.04
N GLY A 124 -11.20 10.71 2.49
CA GLY A 124 -10.58 11.84 3.21
C GLY A 124 -9.13 11.62 3.65
N GLY A 125 -8.52 10.49 3.29
CA GLY A 125 -7.11 10.24 3.60
C GLY A 125 -6.18 11.24 2.89
N SER A 126 -5.08 11.59 3.55
CA SER A 126 -4.05 12.49 3.01
C SER A 126 -2.82 11.72 2.57
N ARG A 127 -2.49 11.76 1.28
CA ARG A 127 -1.29 11.12 0.73
C ARG A 127 -0.02 11.81 1.24
N ILE A 128 0.98 11.03 1.66
CA ILE A 128 2.27 11.58 2.13
C ILE A 128 3.35 11.56 1.04
N CYS A 129 3.23 10.67 0.06
CA CYS A 129 4.05 10.64 -1.15
C CYS A 129 3.25 10.04 -2.30
N ASP A 130 3.81 10.06 -3.51
CA ASP A 130 3.15 9.53 -4.70
C ASP A 130 2.97 8.00 -4.60
N LEU A 131 1.92 7.51 -5.27
CA LEU A 131 1.64 6.08 -5.44
C LEU A 131 2.83 5.40 -6.13
N GLY A 132 3.46 4.45 -5.44
CA GLY A 132 4.47 3.57 -6.02
C GLY A 132 3.82 2.43 -6.80
N LEU A 133 4.32 2.14 -8.00
CA LEU A 133 3.87 1.04 -8.84
C LEU A 133 5.08 0.26 -9.32
N ALA A 134 5.32 -0.92 -8.74
CA ALA A 134 6.42 -1.79 -9.10
C ALA A 134 5.94 -2.96 -9.95
N ASP A 135 6.82 -3.46 -10.82
CA ASP A 135 6.56 -4.59 -11.69
C ASP A 135 7.57 -5.73 -11.41
N GLU A 136 7.06 -6.90 -11.04
CA GLU A 136 7.90 -8.08 -10.77
C GLU A 136 8.66 -8.49 -12.03
N ARG A 137 8.07 -8.33 -13.22
CA ARG A 137 8.74 -8.62 -14.49
C ARG A 137 10.00 -7.79 -14.71
N THR A 138 10.06 -6.57 -14.19
CA THR A 138 11.23 -5.69 -14.33
C THR A 138 12.22 -5.85 -13.18
N GLY A 139 11.95 -6.75 -12.23
CA GLY A 139 12.77 -6.93 -11.03
C GLY A 139 12.52 -5.88 -9.96
N LEU A 140 11.33 -5.28 -9.91
CA LEU A 140 10.90 -4.35 -8.85
C LEU A 140 11.78 -3.11 -8.71
N THR A 141 12.34 -2.62 -9.83
CA THR A 141 13.27 -1.48 -9.87
C THR A 141 12.69 -0.18 -9.29
N GLU A 142 11.36 -0.09 -9.20
CA GLU A 142 10.60 1.05 -8.69
C GLU A 142 10.52 1.09 -7.16
N VAL A 143 10.89 0.00 -6.46
CA VAL A 143 10.81 -0.07 -5.00
C VAL A 143 11.80 0.89 -4.34
N GLU A 144 13.07 0.92 -4.78
CA GLU A 144 14.07 1.79 -4.16
C GLU A 144 13.74 3.29 -4.32
N PRO A 145 13.41 3.79 -5.53
CA PRO A 145 12.94 5.17 -5.69
C PRO A 145 11.72 5.49 -4.82
N TYR A 146 10.79 4.54 -4.68
CA TYR A 146 9.65 4.72 -3.79
C TYR A 146 10.09 4.89 -2.32
N LEU A 147 11.00 4.05 -1.82
CA LEU A 147 11.54 4.18 -0.45
C LEU A 147 12.24 5.52 -0.22
N GLU A 148 13.01 6.01 -1.19
CA GLU A 148 13.69 7.31 -1.13
C GLU A 148 12.71 8.48 -0.95
N THR A 149 11.49 8.37 -1.48
CA THR A 149 10.42 9.37 -1.27
C THR A 149 9.61 9.11 0.01
N LEU A 150 9.38 7.85 0.35
CA LEU A 150 8.57 7.45 1.49
C LEU A 150 9.21 7.82 2.82
N ILE A 151 10.51 7.57 3.01
CA ILE A 151 11.16 7.75 4.31
C ILE A 151 11.17 9.23 4.77
N PRO A 152 11.54 10.21 3.92
CA PRO A 152 11.38 11.63 4.25
C PRO A 152 9.93 12.00 4.55
N ALA A 153 8.98 11.55 3.73
CA ALA A 153 7.56 11.81 3.92
C ALA A 153 7.03 11.23 5.24
N LEU A 154 7.49 10.04 5.65
CA LEU A 154 7.16 9.44 6.94
C LEU A 154 7.71 10.26 8.10
N LYS A 155 8.92 10.81 7.96
CA LYS A 155 9.51 11.67 8.98
C LYS A 155 8.68 12.93 9.20
N GLU A 156 8.21 13.57 8.13
CA GLU A 156 7.31 14.73 8.21
C GLU A 156 5.91 14.34 8.71
N ALA A 157 5.41 13.17 8.33
CA ALA A 157 4.10 12.69 8.74
C ALA A 157 4.02 12.39 10.25
N LEU A 158 5.14 11.93 10.83
CA LEU A 158 5.27 11.50 12.23
C LEU A 158 5.87 12.57 13.16
N ALA A 159 6.30 13.72 12.62
CA ALA A 159 6.72 14.88 13.38
C ALA A 159 5.51 15.59 14.02
#